data_AF-A0A963Z7B1-F1
#
_entry.id   AF-A0A963Z7B1-F1
#
_cell.length_a   1.000
_cell.length_b   1.000
_cell.length_c   1.000
_cell.angle_alpha   90.00
_cell.angle_beta   90.00
_cell.angle_gamma   90.00
#
_symmetry.space_group_name_H-M   'P 1'
#
loop_
_entity.id
_entity.type
_entity.pdbx_description
1 polymer ?
#
loop_
_entity_poly.entity_id
_entity_poly.type
_entity_poly.pdbx_seq_one_letter_code
_entity_poly.pdbx_strand_id
1 'polypeptide(L)'
;MDIYRFFHPHHNPRLLSTPVRQLELVELEQAASELRKSLLRMQQRIDKKPVTPILPSHFTDIIKAMDFVSRSIQTLCDAHPGDSKNELRDLVEERSDCAGWEKWAALLQEQLGSSESNEDAHSESLKAVNESNGFISR
;
A
#
# COMPACT_ATOMS: atom_id res chain seq x y z
N MET A 1 12.14 -7.46 -0.76
CA MET A 1 11.36 -6.57 -1.63
C MET A 1 12.19 -5.31 -1.82
N ASP A 2 12.65 -5.03 -3.04
CA ASP A 2 13.31 -3.75 -3.34
C ASP A 2 12.20 -2.72 -3.62
N ILE A 3 11.89 -1.89 -2.63
CA ILE A 3 10.89 -0.84 -2.78
C ILE A 3 11.46 0.35 -3.54
N TYR A 4 12.77 0.58 -3.49
CA TYR A 4 13.40 1.80 -4.01
C TYR A 4 13.15 1.99 -5.51
N ARG A 5 13.12 0.90 -6.28
CA ARG A 5 12.80 0.95 -7.71
C ARG A 5 11.41 1.54 -8.03
N PHE A 6 10.46 1.50 -7.10
CA PHE A 6 9.08 1.96 -7.33
C PHE A 6 8.82 3.39 -6.85
N PHE A 7 9.67 3.93 -5.98
CA PHE A 7 9.50 5.25 -5.34
C PHE A 7 10.52 6.29 -5.80
N HIS A 8 11.33 5.99 -6.81
CA HIS A 8 12.37 6.89 -7.30
C HIS A 8 12.25 7.15 -8.81
N PRO A 9 12.13 8.42 -9.28
CA PRO A 9 11.87 8.75 -10.68
C PRO A 9 12.89 8.20 -11.69
N HIS A 10 14.14 8.02 -11.26
CA HIS A 10 15.17 7.39 -12.10
C HIS A 10 14.86 5.93 -12.47
N HIS A 11 14.16 5.20 -11.59
CA HIS A 11 13.79 3.80 -11.79
C HIS A 11 12.34 3.65 -12.27
N ASN A 12 11.49 4.59 -11.89
CA ASN A 12 10.10 4.65 -12.30
C ASN A 12 9.77 6.04 -12.85
N PRO A 13 10.01 6.30 -14.16
CA PRO A 13 9.81 7.61 -14.77
C PRO A 13 8.38 8.15 -14.67
N ARG A 14 7.36 7.29 -14.48
CA ARG A 14 5.96 7.74 -14.30
C ARG A 14 5.80 8.70 -13.13
N LEU A 15 6.62 8.54 -12.08
CA LEU A 15 6.55 9.35 -10.86
C LEU A 15 6.77 10.85 -11.10
N LEU A 16 7.25 11.24 -12.28
CA LEU A 16 7.36 12.65 -12.67
C LEU A 16 6.00 13.30 -12.97
N SER A 17 5.00 12.50 -13.34
CA SER A 17 3.71 12.99 -13.85
C SER A 17 2.49 12.31 -13.22
N THR A 18 2.66 11.22 -12.48
CA THR A 18 1.57 10.48 -11.85
C THR A 18 1.41 10.93 -10.39
N PRO A 19 0.18 11.20 -9.92
CA PRO A 19 -0.10 11.41 -8.50
C PRO A 19 0.35 10.20 -7.65
N VAL A 20 0.67 10.46 -6.40
CA VAL A 20 0.93 9.39 -5.43
C VAL A 20 -0.37 8.63 -5.18
N ARG A 21 -0.30 7.29 -5.20
CA ARG A 21 -1.43 6.40 -4.89
C ARG A 21 -1.49 6.11 -3.38
N GLN A 22 -2.67 5.82 -2.85
CA GLN A 22 -2.87 5.43 -1.45
C GLN A 22 -2.08 4.17 -1.10
N LEU A 23 -2.10 3.16 -1.97
CA LEU A 23 -1.42 1.89 -1.70
C LEU A 23 0.12 2.05 -1.67
N GLU A 24 0.65 3.02 -2.43
CA GLU A 24 2.05 3.43 -2.35
C GLU A 24 2.39 4.06 -0.99
N LEU A 25 1.52 4.89 -0.43
CA LEU A 25 1.69 5.46 0.91
C LEU A 25 1.66 4.38 1.99
N VAL A 26 0.72 3.45 1.91
CA VAL A 26 0.60 2.31 2.84
C VAL A 26 1.87 1.45 2.82
N GLU A 27 2.48 1.26 1.66
CA GLU A 27 3.73 0.51 1.55
C GLU A 27 4.92 1.24 2.14
N LEU A 28 5.00 2.56 1.96
CA LEU A 28 6.02 3.37 2.63
C LEU A 28 5.84 3.33 4.14
N GLU A 29 4.60 3.36 4.63
CA GLU A 29 4.28 3.22 6.04
C GLU A 29 4.75 1.86 6.59
N GLN A 30 4.42 0.77 5.88
CA GLN A 30 4.84 -0.58 6.23
C GLN A 30 6.38 -0.70 6.24
N ALA A 31 7.06 -0.16 5.22
CA ALA A 31 8.51 -0.16 5.15
C ALA A 31 9.15 0.62 6.32
N ALA A 32 8.60 1.80 6.66
CA ALA A 32 9.06 2.58 7.80
C ALA A 32 8.87 1.82 9.13
N SER A 33 7.73 1.14 9.29
CA SER A 33 7.42 0.30 10.46
C SER A 33 8.41 -0.87 10.60
N GLU A 34 8.70 -1.59 9.51
CA GLU A 34 9.66 -2.70 9.52
C GLU A 34 11.11 -2.23 9.76
N LEU A 35 11.51 -1.08 9.22
CA LEU A 35 12.81 -0.48 9.52
C LEU A 35 12.93 -0.11 11.00
N ARG A 36 11.90 0.52 11.57
CA ARG A 36 11.85 0.84 13.00
C ARG A 36 11.98 -0.42 13.88
N LYS A 37 11.21 -1.47 13.59
CA LYS A 37 11.29 -2.75 14.31
C LYS A 37 12.70 -3.35 14.19
N SER A 38 13.32 -3.26 13.03
CA SER A 38 14.69 -3.72 12.80
C SER A 38 15.71 -2.93 13.63
N LEU A 39 15.59 -1.61 13.70
CA LEU A 39 16.43 -0.75 14.53
C LEU A 39 16.28 -1.07 16.02
N LEU A 40 15.05 -1.29 16.51
CA LEU A 40 14.81 -1.72 17.89
C LEU A 40 15.50 -3.05 18.21
N ARG A 41 15.39 -4.04 17.31
CA ARG A 41 16.09 -5.33 17.47
C ARG A 41 17.61 -5.16 17.45
N MET A 42 18.15 -4.26 16.61
CA MET A 42 19.58 -3.96 16.58
C MET A 42 20.04 -3.29 17.88
N GLN A 43 19.30 -2.32 18.40
CA GLN A 43 19.58 -1.69 19.69
C GLN A 43 19.64 -2.73 20.81
N GLN A 44 18.66 -3.64 20.89
CA GLN A 44 18.64 -4.73 21.87
C GLN A 44 19.82 -5.70 21.73
N ARG A 45 20.29 -5.94 20.49
CA ARG A 45 21.47 -6.78 20.25
C ARG A 45 22.76 -6.11 20.71
N ILE A 46 22.91 -4.81 20.44
CA ILE A 46 24.07 -4.02 20.88
C ILE A 46 24.11 -3.90 22.40
N ASP A 47 22.95 -3.75 23.04
CA ASP A 47 22.84 -3.75 24.50
C ASP A 47 23.34 -5.08 25.11
N LYS A 48 22.94 -6.22 24.52
CA LYS A 48 23.38 -7.56 24.97
C LYS A 48 24.83 -7.89 24.62
N LYS A 49 25.31 -7.44 23.46
CA LYS A 49 26.66 -7.71 22.96
C LYS A 49 27.23 -6.44 22.32
N PRO A 50 27.85 -5.56 23.11
CA PRO A 50 28.40 -4.29 22.62
C PRO A 50 29.42 -4.49 21.51
N VAL A 51 29.36 -3.65 20.48
CA VAL A 51 30.36 -3.56 19.40
C VAL A 51 30.85 -2.13 19.34
N THR A 52 32.04 -1.85 19.87
CA THR A 52 32.59 -0.50 19.86
C THR A 52 32.91 -0.05 18.43
N PRO A 53 32.69 1.24 18.08
CA PRO A 53 32.22 2.34 18.93
C PRO A 53 30.68 2.52 18.97
N ILE A 54 29.89 1.53 18.53
CA ILE A 54 28.42 1.64 18.42
C ILE A 54 27.76 1.48 19.80
N LEU A 55 27.15 2.55 20.31
CA LEU A 55 26.42 2.56 21.57
C LEU A 55 24.91 2.39 21.33
N PRO A 56 24.16 1.80 22.29
CA PRO A 56 22.69 1.72 22.21
C PRO A 56 22.02 3.09 22.03
N SER A 57 22.62 4.15 22.57
CA SER A 57 22.14 5.53 22.45
C SER A 57 22.13 6.04 21.00
N HIS A 58 23.01 5.55 20.14
CA HIS A 58 23.05 5.94 18.73
C HIS A 58 21.78 5.55 17.96
N PHE A 59 21.03 4.55 18.46
CA PHE A 59 19.78 4.12 17.83
C PHE A 59 18.58 4.97 18.27
N THR A 60 18.64 5.59 19.44
CA THR A 60 17.49 6.28 20.06
C THR A 60 16.93 7.37 19.16
N ASP A 61 17.80 8.23 18.63
CA ASP A 61 17.36 9.36 17.79
C ASP A 61 16.88 8.88 16.41
N ILE A 62 17.49 7.82 15.87
CA ILE A 62 17.03 7.20 14.63
C ILE A 62 15.64 6.59 14.81
N ILE A 63 15.39 5.89 15.92
CA ILE A 63 14.08 5.30 16.22
C ILE A 63 13.02 6.40 16.38
N LYS A 64 13.33 7.49 17.08
CA LYS A 64 12.42 8.65 17.20
C LYS A 64 12.13 9.28 15.85
N ALA A 65 13.14 9.42 14.98
CA ALA A 65 12.95 9.93 13.63
C ALA A 65 12.04 9.00 12.81
N MET A 66 12.22 7.68 12.94
CA MET A 66 11.32 6.71 12.28
C MET A 66 9.89 6.78 12.80
N ASP A 67 9.68 6.98 14.11
CA ASP A 67 8.35 7.20 14.68
C ASP A 67 7.68 8.46 14.12
N PHE A 68 8.44 9.54 13.92
CA PHE A 68 7.95 10.74 13.26
C PHE A 68 7.57 10.46 11.79
N VAL A 69 8.45 9.82 11.02
CA VAL A 69 8.21 9.47 9.62
C VAL A 69 6.94 8.64 9.45
N SER A 70 6.77 7.58 10.25
CA SER A 70 5.55 6.75 10.20
C SER A 70 4.28 7.55 10.46
N ARG A 71 4.28 8.44 11.45
CA ARG A 71 3.10 9.31 11.75
C ARG A 71 2.82 10.31 10.62
N SER A 72 3.87 10.87 10.04
CA SER A 72 3.72 11.78 8.90
C SER A 72 3.15 11.06 7.68
N ILE A 73 3.60 9.85 7.38
CA ILE A 73 3.02 9.04 6.30
C ILE A 73 1.57 8.70 6.60
N GLN A 74 1.25 8.28 7.82
CA GLN A 74 -0.15 8.03 8.22
C GLN A 74 -1.05 9.23 7.99
N THR A 75 -0.58 10.45 8.29
CA THR A 75 -1.34 11.68 8.03
C THR A 75 -1.62 11.87 6.54
N LEU A 76 -0.70 11.46 5.66
CA LEU A 76 -0.91 11.48 4.21
C LEU A 76 -1.92 10.40 3.79
N CYS A 77 -1.83 9.19 4.35
CA CYS A 77 -2.80 8.13 4.12
C CYS A 77 -4.22 8.58 4.52
N ASP A 78 -4.38 9.21 5.67
CA ASP A 78 -5.68 9.66 6.18
C ASP A 78 -6.28 10.79 5.33
N ALA A 79 -5.43 11.59 4.67
CA ALA A 79 -5.85 12.71 3.82
C ALA A 79 -6.13 12.30 2.37
N HIS A 80 -5.72 11.11 1.94
CA HIS A 80 -5.87 10.66 0.56
C HIS A 80 -7.33 10.26 0.25
N PRO A 81 -7.86 10.58 -0.94
CA PRO A 81 -9.23 10.21 -1.33
C PRO A 81 -9.46 8.71 -1.61
N GLY A 82 -8.47 7.85 -1.34
CA GLY A 82 -8.41 6.46 -1.81
C GLY A 82 -7.99 6.31 -3.29
N ASP A 83 -7.66 5.08 -3.69
CA ASP A 83 -7.30 4.73 -5.06
C ASP A 83 -8.53 4.27 -5.85
N SER A 84 -8.62 4.69 -7.11
CA SER A 84 -9.58 4.19 -8.08
C SER A 84 -9.24 2.77 -8.56
N LYS A 85 -10.23 2.04 -9.07
CA LYS A 85 -10.01 0.70 -9.65
C LYS A 85 -8.97 0.71 -10.77
N ASN A 86 -8.93 1.78 -11.58
CA ASN A 86 -7.94 1.91 -12.66
C ASN A 86 -6.53 2.08 -12.10
N GLU A 87 -6.34 2.92 -11.09
CA GLU A 87 -5.03 3.10 -10.44
C GLU A 87 -4.53 1.80 -9.80
N LEU A 88 -5.43 1.01 -9.23
CA LEU A 88 -5.09 -0.31 -8.67
C LEU A 88 -4.72 -1.32 -9.76
N ARG A 89 -5.39 -1.31 -10.93
CA ARG A 89 -5.02 -2.16 -12.08
C ARG A 89 -3.64 -1.77 -12.62
N ASP A 90 -3.39 -0.49 -12.81
CA ASP A 90 -2.07 0.01 -13.26
C ASP A 90 -0.97 -0.43 -12.29
N LEU A 91 -1.24 -0.34 -10.98
CA LEU A 91 -0.29 -0.74 -9.94
C LEU A 91 0.00 -2.25 -9.95
N VAL A 92 -1.00 -3.08 -10.26
CA VAL A 92 -0.82 -4.52 -10.46
C VAL A 92 0.07 -4.79 -11.66
N GLU A 93 -0.20 -4.16 -12.81
CA GLU A 93 0.56 -4.36 -14.04
C GLU A 93 2.04 -3.95 -13.86
N GLU A 94 2.30 -2.86 -13.13
CA GLU A 94 3.66 -2.41 -12.85
C GLU A 94 4.47 -3.37 -11.97
N ARG A 95 3.80 -4.23 -11.21
CA ARG A 95 4.42 -5.02 -10.14
C ARG A 95 4.28 -6.52 -10.30
N SER A 96 3.41 -7.00 -11.18
CA SER A 96 3.22 -8.44 -11.42
C SER A 96 4.50 -9.12 -11.86
N ASP A 97 5.32 -8.42 -12.65
CA ASP A 97 6.52 -8.99 -13.28
C ASP A 97 7.75 -8.91 -12.36
N CYS A 98 7.57 -8.38 -11.16
CA CYS A 98 8.60 -8.09 -10.22
C CYS A 98 8.75 -9.22 -9.20
N ALA A 99 9.93 -9.85 -9.15
CA ALA A 99 10.22 -10.92 -8.19
C ALA A 99 9.85 -10.54 -6.75
N GLY A 100 9.05 -11.38 -6.10
CA GLY A 100 8.57 -11.19 -4.72
C GLY A 100 7.26 -10.40 -4.57
N TRP A 101 6.63 -10.00 -5.67
CA TRP A 101 5.33 -9.31 -5.69
C TRP A 101 4.18 -10.16 -6.25
N GLU A 102 4.46 -11.37 -6.72
CA GLU A 102 3.52 -12.23 -7.43
C GLU A 102 2.28 -12.53 -6.56
N LYS A 103 2.52 -12.85 -5.28
CA LYS A 103 1.44 -13.12 -4.33
C LYS A 103 0.62 -11.87 -4.01
N TRP A 104 1.27 -10.72 -3.87
CA TRP A 104 0.60 -9.47 -3.58
C TRP A 104 -0.26 -9.04 -4.77
N ALA A 105 0.28 -9.12 -5.99
CA ALA A 105 -0.43 -8.80 -7.22
C ALA A 105 -1.63 -9.72 -7.43
N ALA A 106 -1.47 -11.03 -7.19
CA ALA A 106 -2.57 -11.99 -7.29
C ALA A 106 -3.71 -11.68 -6.30
N LEU A 107 -3.39 -11.34 -5.05
CA LEU A 107 -4.40 -10.98 -4.05
C LEU A 107 -5.15 -9.69 -4.43
N LEU A 108 -4.42 -8.67 -4.92
CA LEU A 108 -5.04 -7.42 -5.35
C LEU A 108 -5.92 -7.64 -6.59
N GLN A 109 -5.49 -8.46 -7.55
CA GLN A 109 -6.31 -8.86 -8.70
C GLN A 109 -7.60 -9.58 -8.29
N GLU A 110 -7.52 -10.51 -7.33
CA GLU A 110 -8.70 -11.22 -6.79
C GLU A 110 -9.69 -10.25 -6.14
N GLN A 111 -9.21 -9.28 -5.36
CA GLN A 111 -10.03 -8.24 -4.75
C GLN A 111 -10.72 -7.34 -5.78
N LEU A 112 -10.01 -6.99 -6.86
CA LEU A 112 -10.57 -6.21 -7.96
C LEU A 112 -11.66 -6.99 -8.70
N GLY A 113 -11.43 -8.26 -9.03
CA GLY A 113 -12.42 -9.11 -9.72
C GLY A 113 -13.65 -9.46 -8.87
N SER A 114 -13.46 -9.67 -7.56
CA SER A 114 -14.58 -9.91 -6.64
C SER A 114 -15.51 -8.69 -6.51
N SER A 115 -14.94 -7.49 -6.60
CA SER A 115 -15.72 -6.24 -6.55
C SER A 115 -16.58 -6.02 -7.80
N GLU A 116 -16.16 -6.53 -8.96
CA GLU A 116 -16.95 -6.48 -10.20
C GLU A 116 -18.16 -7.43 -10.13
N SER A 117 -17.98 -8.65 -9.61
CA SER A 117 -19.09 -9.61 -9.47
C SER A 117 -20.22 -9.16 -8.53
N ASN A 118 -19.95 -8.30 -7.55
CA ASN A 118 -20.97 -7.76 -6.64
C ASN A 118 -21.69 -6.52 -7.19
N GLU A 119 -21.02 -5.69 -8.00
CA GLU A 119 -21.66 -4.53 -8.65
C GLU A 119 -22.62 -4.98 -9.77
N ASP A 120 -22.25 -6.02 -10.53
CA ASP A 120 -23.10 -6.59 -11.58
C ASP A 120 -24.34 -7.27 -11.01
N ALA A 121 -24.21 -8.02 -9.90
CA ALA A 121 -25.35 -8.65 -9.24
C ALA A 121 -26.36 -7.63 -8.68
N HIS A 122 -25.88 -6.49 -8.19
CA HIS A 122 -26.77 -5.44 -7.66
C HIS A 122 -27.45 -4.63 -8.78
N SER A 123 -26.77 -4.44 -9.92
CA SER A 123 -27.30 -3.79 -11.13
C SER A 123 -28.35 -4.66 -11.83
N GLU A 124 -28.13 -5.98 -11.94
CA GLU A 124 -29.12 -6.93 -12.48
C GLU A 124 -30.34 -7.07 -11.56
N SER A 125 -30.16 -7.07 -10.23
CA SER A 125 -31.27 -7.09 -9.28
C SER A 125 -32.16 -5.84 -9.40
N LEU A 126 -31.57 -4.66 -9.60
CA LEU A 126 -32.32 -3.42 -9.80
C LEU A 126 -33.05 -3.37 -11.16
N LYS A 127 -32.47 -3.95 -12.23
CA LYS A 127 -33.17 -4.11 -13.52
C LYS A 127 -34.33 -5.09 -13.43
N ALA A 128 -34.14 -6.25 -12.79
CA ALA A 128 -35.18 -7.26 -12.61
C ALA A 128 -36.38 -6.76 -11.78
N VAL A 129 -36.13 -5.92 -10.76
CA VAL A 129 -37.20 -5.29 -9.95
C VAL A 129 -37.97 -4.25 -10.77
N ASN A 130 -37.30 -3.50 -11.65
CA ASN A 130 -37.95 -2.50 -12.49
C ASN A 130 -38.79 -3.13 -13.62
N GLU A 131 -38.35 -4.25 -14.17
CA GLU A 131 -39.13 -5.02 -15.17
C GLU A 131 -40.34 -5.72 -14.54
N SER A 132 -40.24 -6.15 -13.28
CA SER A 132 -41.35 -6.77 -12.53
C SER A 132 -42.45 -5.78 -12.12
N ASN A 133 -42.11 -4.49 -11.97
CA ASN A 133 -43.07 -3.44 -11.58
C ASN A 133 -43.69 -2.69 -12.79
N GLY A 134 -43.27 -3.01 -14.02
CA GLY A 134 -43.76 -2.37 -15.24
C GLY A 134 -45.07 -2.91 -15.80
N PHE A 135 -45.66 -3.96 -15.22
CA PHE A 135 -46.82 -4.66 -15.79
C PHE A 135 -48.13 -4.45 -15.01
N ILE A 136 -48.48 -3.20 -14.66
CA ILE A 136 -49.85 -2.84 -14.27
C ILE A 136 -50.20 -1.46 -14.83
N SER A 137 -50.64 -1.41 -16.10
CA SER A 137 -51.47 -0.38 -16.75
C SER A 137 -51.51 -0.75 -18.25
N ARG A 138 -52.61 -1.08 -18.92
CA ARG A 138 -54.05 -0.93 -18.70
C ARG A 138 -54.75 -2.09 -19.42
#